data_AF-A0A3S3L8J5-F1
#
_entry.id   AF-A0A3S3L8J5-F1
#
_cell.length_a   1.000
_cell.length_b   1.000
_cell.length_c   1.000
_cell.angle_alpha   90.00
_cell.angle_beta   90.00
_cell.angle_gamma   90.00
#
_symmetry.space_group_name_H-M   'P 1'
#
loop_
_entity.id
_entity.type
_entity.pdbx_description
1 polymer ?
#
loop_
_entity_poly.entity_id
_entity_poly.type
_entity_poly.pdbx_seq_one_letter_code
_entity_poly.pdbx_strand_id
1 'polypeptide(L)'
;MTHTDSDGETARAFLDSLRRGDLSALLLYARVEVGVTSGDFGGWQTLVVVRARQPFAEALSKLPDYDRKRIAEAVVSKRTYEGRAPSDIIVKAAGDPIDGPATLLPDLILHREMMVAAATGQQQIQEVDDYYIARPV
;
A
#
# COMPACT_ATOMS: atom_id res chain seq x y z
N MET A 1 8.03 17.64 15.51
CA MET A 1 9.21 17.03 14.85
C MET A 1 8.72 15.80 14.10
N THR A 2 8.72 15.84 12.77
CA THR A 2 8.25 14.74 11.89
C THR A 2 9.35 13.69 11.77
N HIS A 3 9.16 12.55 12.44
CA HIS A 3 10.05 11.38 12.43
C HIS A 3 9.88 10.55 11.12
N THR A 4 10.03 11.20 9.97
CA THR A 4 9.62 10.67 8.66
C THR A 4 10.44 9.45 8.22
N ASP A 5 11.74 9.43 8.51
CA ASP A 5 12.61 8.31 8.10
C ASP A 5 12.45 7.08 8.99
N SER A 6 12.22 7.27 10.30
CA SER A 6 12.02 6.14 11.23
C SER A 6 10.66 5.44 11.04
N ASP A 7 9.65 6.15 10.54
CA ASP A 7 8.34 5.56 10.27
C ASP A 7 8.41 4.57 9.10
N GLY A 8 9.12 4.93 8.03
CA GLY A 8 9.36 4.05 6.89
C GLY A 8 10.17 2.82 7.27
N GLU A 9 11.22 2.98 8.07
CA GLU A 9 12.01 1.84 8.58
C GLU A 9 11.20 0.91 9.49
N THR A 10 10.37 1.49 10.37
CA THR A 10 9.46 0.72 11.22
C THR A 10 8.45 -0.07 10.41
N ALA A 11 7.84 0.56 9.40
CA ALA A 11 6.90 -0.10 8.51
C ALA A 11 7.54 -1.29 7.78
N ARG A 12 8.75 -1.09 7.23
CA ARG A 12 9.51 -2.16 6.57
C ARG A 12 9.79 -3.33 7.49
N ALA A 13 10.35 -3.07 8.68
CA ALA A 13 10.62 -4.12 9.66
C ALA A 13 9.35 -4.88 10.08
N PHE A 14 8.22 -4.18 10.22
CA PHE A 14 6.94 -4.82 10.53
C PHE A 14 6.45 -5.70 9.37
N LEU A 15 6.49 -5.20 8.13
CA LEU A 15 6.12 -5.97 6.95
C LEU A 15 7.01 -7.20 6.75
N ASP A 16 8.31 -7.08 7.00
CA ASP A 16 9.25 -8.20 6.95
C ASP A 16 8.92 -9.27 8.00
N SER A 17 8.53 -8.86 9.21
CA SER A 17 8.09 -9.79 10.27
C SER A 17 6.81 -10.57 9.89
N LEU A 18 5.96 -9.96 9.04
CA LEU A 18 4.78 -10.60 8.46
C LEU A 18 5.06 -11.39 7.17
N ARG A 19 6.33 -11.56 6.79
CA ARG A 19 6.76 -12.17 5.52
C ARG A 19 6.21 -11.45 4.28
N ARG A 20 5.92 -10.15 4.40
CA ARG A 20 5.54 -9.24 3.30
C ARG A 20 6.73 -8.42 2.81
N GLY A 21 7.81 -9.13 2.46
CA GLY A 21 9.05 -8.53 1.96
C GLY A 21 8.88 -7.81 0.62
N ASP A 22 7.86 -8.19 -0.15
CA ASP A 22 7.41 -7.49 -1.36
C ASP A 22 6.97 -6.05 -1.06
N LEU A 23 6.09 -5.88 -0.06
CA LEU A 23 5.61 -4.56 0.36
C LEU A 23 6.71 -3.75 1.04
N SER A 24 7.57 -4.41 1.83
CA SER A 24 8.74 -3.78 2.46
C SER A 24 9.69 -3.18 1.41
N ALA A 25 9.99 -3.95 0.35
CA ALA A 25 10.87 -3.51 -0.71
C ALA A 25 10.31 -2.35 -1.54
N LEU A 26 8.98 -2.27 -1.73
CA LEU A 26 8.35 -1.11 -2.37
C LEU A 26 8.54 0.20 -1.58
N LEU A 27 8.65 0.11 -0.25
CA LEU A 27 8.88 1.26 0.61
C LEU A 27 10.36 1.69 0.66
N LEU A 28 11.29 0.94 0.05
CA LEU A 28 12.72 1.26 0.08
C LEU A 28 13.05 2.60 -0.58
N TYR A 29 12.32 2.95 -1.63
CA TYR A 29 12.46 4.22 -2.37
C TYR A 29 11.31 5.19 -2.08
N ALA A 30 10.67 5.04 -0.93
CA ALA A 30 9.55 5.85 -0.50
C ALA A 30 9.83 6.54 0.83
N ARG A 31 9.34 7.77 0.96
CA ARG A 31 9.28 8.53 2.20
C ARG A 31 7.88 8.49 2.76
N VAL A 32 7.75 8.14 4.04
CA VAL A 32 6.44 7.95 4.70
C VAL A 32 6.17 9.11 5.66
N GLU A 33 5.07 9.81 5.44
CA GLU A 33 4.59 10.90 6.28
C GLU A 33 3.28 10.49 6.96
N VAL A 34 3.21 10.60 8.28
CA VAL A 34 1.97 10.37 9.03
C VAL A 34 1.38 11.71 9.46
N GLY A 35 0.13 11.94 9.09
CA GLY A 35 -0.66 13.10 9.48
C GLY A 35 -1.95 12.69 10.18
N VAL A 36 -2.70 13.69 10.64
CA VAL A 36 -4.03 13.50 11.20
C VAL A 36 -4.97 14.49 10.50
N THR A 37 -6.16 14.04 10.11
CA THR A 37 -7.21 14.89 9.56
C THR A 37 -8.48 14.79 10.40
N SER A 38 -9.33 15.81 10.34
CA SER A 38 -10.71 15.69 10.82
C SER A 38 -11.46 14.71 9.91
N GLY A 39 -12.03 13.64 10.50
CA GLY A 39 -12.87 12.69 9.80
C GLY A 39 -14.34 13.12 9.75
N ASP A 40 -15.12 12.47 8.88
CA ASP A 40 -16.50 12.85 8.52
C ASP A 40 -17.50 12.86 9.70
N PHE A 41 -17.17 12.19 10.82
CA PHE A 41 -18.02 12.08 12.01
C PHE A 41 -17.43 12.78 13.24
N GLY A 42 -16.56 13.78 13.06
CA GLY A 42 -15.99 14.58 14.16
C GLY A 42 -14.88 13.90 14.96
N GLY A 43 -14.41 12.72 14.50
CA GLY A 43 -13.24 12.04 15.05
C GLY A 43 -11.96 12.33 14.27
N TRP A 44 -10.80 12.30 14.93
CA TRP A 44 -9.51 12.40 14.27
C TRP A 44 -9.17 11.10 13.53
N GLN A 45 -8.86 11.20 12.23
CA GLN A 45 -8.43 10.08 11.42
C GLN A 45 -6.94 10.20 11.09
N THR A 46 -6.20 9.12 11.31
CA THR A 46 -4.79 9.05 10.92
C THR A 46 -4.69 8.89 9.41
N LEU A 47 -3.84 9.69 8.77
CA LEU A 47 -3.53 9.60 7.35
C LEU A 47 -2.08 9.19 7.17
N VAL A 48 -1.84 8.24 6.26
CA VAL A 48 -0.51 7.82 5.85
C VAL A 48 -0.28 8.29 4.42
N VAL A 49 0.70 9.15 4.22
CA VAL A 49 1.11 9.65 2.90
C VAL A 49 2.44 9.01 2.54
N VAL A 50 2.47 8.29 1.42
CA VAL A 50 3.67 7.64 0.91
C VAL A 50 4.14 8.39 -0.32
N ARG A 51 5.30 9.05 -0.22
CA ARG A 51 5.93 9.78 -1.31
C ARG A 51 6.99 8.91 -1.95
N ALA A 52 6.81 8.49 -3.18
CA ALA A 52 7.74 7.62 -3.87
C ALA A 52 8.13 8.18 -5.24
N ARG A 53 9.30 7.78 -5.74
CA ARG A 53 9.74 8.07 -7.11
C ARG A 53 9.05 7.10 -8.08
N GLN A 54 8.94 7.46 -9.36
CA GLN A 54 8.52 6.47 -10.36
C GLN A 54 9.61 5.42 -10.58
N PRO A 55 9.27 4.15 -10.87
CA PRO A 55 7.91 3.58 -11.04
C PRO A 55 7.26 3.08 -9.74
N PHE A 56 7.91 3.26 -8.58
CA PHE A 56 7.40 2.78 -7.29
C PHE A 56 6.09 3.43 -6.87
N ALA A 57 5.91 4.72 -7.17
CA ALA A 57 4.66 5.43 -6.91
C ALA A 57 3.48 4.81 -7.68
N GLU A 58 3.70 4.42 -8.94
CA GLU A 58 2.67 3.74 -9.73
C GLU A 58 2.35 2.36 -9.15
N ALA A 59 3.37 1.54 -8.88
CA ALA A 59 3.17 0.22 -8.28
C ALA A 59 2.40 0.28 -6.96
N LEU A 60 2.78 1.19 -6.04
CA LEU A 60 2.08 1.41 -4.77
C LEU A 60 0.61 1.82 -4.95
N SER A 61 0.31 2.57 -6.01
CA SER A 61 -1.06 3.03 -6.30
C SER A 61 -1.93 1.94 -6.92
N LYS A 62 -1.32 0.90 -7.49
CA LYS A 62 -1.99 -0.24 -8.13
C LYS A 62 -2.13 -1.47 -7.23
N LEU A 63 -1.54 -1.42 -6.03
CA LEU A 63 -1.70 -2.48 -5.05
C LEU A 63 -3.18 -2.70 -4.68
N PRO A 64 -3.59 -3.95 -4.41
CA PRO A 64 -4.91 -4.24 -3.85
C PRO A 64 -5.16 -3.51 -2.54
N ASP A 65 -6.42 -3.19 -2.25
CA ASP A 65 -6.82 -2.45 -1.03
C ASP A 65 -6.32 -3.11 0.27
N TYR A 66 -6.31 -4.44 0.31
CA TYR A 66 -5.79 -5.18 1.46
C TYR A 66 -4.29 -4.92 1.70
N ASP A 67 -3.50 -4.81 0.64
CA ASP A 67 -2.05 -4.56 0.73
C ASP A 67 -1.77 -3.10 1.07
N ARG A 68 -2.54 -2.17 0.51
CA ARG A 68 -2.47 -0.74 0.85
C ARG A 68 -2.83 -0.52 2.33
N LYS A 69 -3.90 -1.16 2.80
CA LYS A 69 -4.27 -1.18 4.23
C LYS A 69 -3.15 -1.76 5.10
N ARG A 70 -2.53 -2.85 4.66
CA ARG A 70 -1.43 -3.48 5.41
C ARG A 70 -0.22 -2.54 5.56
N ILE A 71 0.12 -1.79 4.52
CA ILE A 71 1.15 -0.74 4.60
C ILE A 71 0.74 0.33 5.62
N ALA A 72 -0.51 0.80 5.58
CA ALA A 72 -1.00 1.81 6.50
C ALA A 72 -0.91 1.36 7.98
N GLU A 73 -1.29 0.11 8.26
CA GLU A 73 -1.16 -0.51 9.59
C GLU A 73 0.32 -0.66 10.01
N ALA A 74 1.19 -1.05 9.08
CA ALA A 74 2.62 -1.19 9.37
C ALA A 74 3.27 0.14 9.79
N VAL A 75 2.88 1.24 9.15
CA VAL A 75 3.39 2.58 9.43
C VAL A 75 3.00 3.06 10.84
N VAL A 76 1.79 2.73 11.30
CA VAL A 76 1.31 3.14 12.63
C VAL A 76 1.55 2.09 13.72
N SER A 77 2.14 0.94 13.38
CA SER A 77 2.27 -0.23 14.27
C SER A 77 2.96 0.04 15.63
N LYS A 78 3.91 0.98 15.67
CA LYS A 78 4.62 1.38 16.91
C LYS A 78 4.13 2.70 17.51
N ARG A 79 3.13 3.33 16.92
CA ARG A 79 2.61 4.61 17.40
C ARG A 79 1.32 4.40 18.19
N THR A 80 1.27 4.95 19.40
CA THR A 80 0.03 5.02 20.18
C THR A 80 -0.78 6.22 19.69
N TYR A 81 -1.77 5.96 18.84
CA TYR A 81 -2.69 6.99 18.37
C TYR A 81 -4.06 6.85 19.04
N GLU A 82 -4.62 7.98 19.47
CA GLU A 82 -5.98 8.07 20.02
C GLU A 82 -7.06 8.13 18.91
N GLY A 83 -6.65 8.11 17.63
CA GLY A 83 -7.54 8.17 16.47
C GLY A 83 -7.82 6.81 15.83
N ARG A 84 -8.74 6.79 14.85
CA ARG A 84 -9.05 5.56 14.09
C ARG A 84 -7.82 5.13 13.28
N ALA A 85 -7.55 3.82 13.26
CA ALA A 85 -6.49 3.24 12.45
C ALA A 85 -6.68 3.61 10.96
N PRO A 86 -5.60 3.93 10.24
CA PRO A 86 -5.70 4.25 8.82
C PRO A 86 -6.14 3.01 8.04
N SER A 87 -7.13 3.18 7.16
CA SER A 87 -7.63 2.11 6.30
C SER A 87 -6.90 2.02 4.96
N ASP A 88 -6.10 3.03 4.63
CA ASP A 88 -5.48 3.18 3.32
C ASP A 88 -4.25 4.10 3.37
N ILE A 89 -3.45 4.10 2.29
CA ILE A 89 -2.33 5.02 2.05
C ILE A 89 -2.63 5.99 0.91
N ILE A 90 -2.21 7.24 1.05
CA ILE A 90 -2.21 8.23 -0.02
C ILE A 90 -0.84 8.19 -0.70
N VAL A 91 -0.79 7.75 -1.95
CA VAL A 91 0.47 7.70 -2.71
C VAL A 91 0.67 9.01 -3.47
N LYS A 92 1.88 9.58 -3.38
CA LYS A 92 2.28 10.76 -4.14
C LYS A 92 3.58 10.49 -4.87
N ALA A 93 3.62 10.76 -6.17
CA ALA A 93 4.88 10.79 -6.90
C ALA A 93 5.72 12.00 -6.44
N ALA A 94 6.98 11.77 -6.10
CA ALA A 94 7.91 12.82 -5.67
C ALA A 94 9.34 12.49 -6.09
N GLY A 95 10.05 13.49 -6.62
CA GLY A 95 11.43 13.36 -7.11
C GLY A 95 11.52 12.85 -8.55
N ASP A 96 12.75 12.73 -9.05
CA ASP A 96 13.01 12.25 -10.42
C ASP A 96 12.67 10.76 -10.56
N PRO A 97 12.38 10.23 -11.75
CA PRO A 97 12.24 8.78 -11.95
C PRO A 97 13.50 8.02 -11.54
N ILE A 98 13.35 6.75 -11.17
CA ILE A 98 14.45 5.81 -10.97
C ILE A 98 14.51 4.89 -12.17
N ASP A 99 15.70 4.74 -12.75
CA ASP A 99 15.96 3.80 -13.83
C ASP A 99 16.92 2.68 -13.37
N GLY A 100 16.91 1.57 -14.09
CA GLY A 100 17.85 0.46 -13.89
C GLY A 100 17.25 -0.72 -13.12
N PRO A 101 18.07 -1.68 -12.64
CA PRO A 101 17.59 -2.96 -12.13
C PRO A 101 16.69 -2.86 -10.88
N ALA A 102 16.70 -1.71 -10.19
CA ALA A 102 15.80 -1.44 -9.07
C ALA A 102 14.31 -1.37 -9.50
N THR A 103 14.01 -1.09 -10.78
CA THR A 103 12.62 -0.99 -11.28
C THR A 103 11.96 -2.34 -11.54
N LEU A 104 12.73 -3.43 -11.53
CA LEU A 104 12.19 -4.77 -11.83
C LEU A 104 11.07 -5.19 -10.87
N LEU A 105 11.19 -4.85 -9.59
CA LEU A 105 10.16 -5.18 -8.61
C LEU A 105 8.82 -4.45 -8.88
N PRO A 106 8.78 -3.11 -8.99
CA PRO A 106 7.55 -2.42 -9.35
C PRO A 106 7.00 -2.89 -10.70
N ASP A 107 7.84 -3.17 -11.69
CA ASP A 107 7.39 -3.71 -12.98
C ASP A 107 6.71 -5.08 -12.85
N LEU A 108 7.28 -5.98 -12.04
CA LEU A 108 6.69 -7.30 -11.76
C LEU A 108 5.34 -7.19 -11.05
N ILE A 109 5.21 -6.26 -10.10
CA ILE A 109 3.96 -6.04 -9.37
C ILE A 109 2.90 -5.48 -10.32
N LEU A 110 3.24 -4.46 -11.11
CA LEU A 110 2.34 -3.91 -12.12
C LEU A 110 1.89 -4.97 -13.13
N HIS A 111 2.83 -5.82 -13.59
CA HIS A 111 2.51 -6.89 -14.52
C HIS A 111 1.61 -7.96 -13.90
N ARG A 112 1.87 -8.35 -12.64
CA ARG A 112 1.00 -9.27 -11.90
C ARG A 112 -0.42 -8.75 -11.79
N GLU A 113 -0.61 -7.50 -11.38
CA GLU A 113 -1.95 -6.93 -11.22
C GLU A 113 -2.67 -6.80 -12.57
N MET A 114 -1.95 -6.49 -13.65
CA MET A 114 -2.50 -6.54 -15.00
C MET A 114 -2.94 -7.96 -15.41
N MET A 115 -2.14 -8.99 -15.09
CA MET A 115 -2.49 -10.39 -15.36
C MET A 115 -3.69 -10.86 -14.53
N VAL A 116 -3.78 -10.47 -13.26
CA VAL A 116 -4.94 -10.74 -12.41
C VAL A 116 -6.18 -10.06 -13.00
N ALA A 117 -6.11 -8.77 -13.32
CA ALA A 117 -7.23 -8.04 -13.90
C ALA A 117 -7.68 -8.63 -15.26
N ALA A 118 -6.73 -9.08 -16.09
CA ALA A 118 -7.03 -9.76 -17.34
C ALA A 118 -7.70 -11.12 -17.12
N ALA A 119 -7.25 -11.89 -16.12
CA ALA A 119 -7.80 -13.20 -15.79
C ALA A 119 -9.20 -13.13 -15.14
N THR A 120 -9.49 -12.07 -14.39
CA THR A 120 -10.78 -11.89 -13.71
C THR A 120 -11.76 -10.99 -14.46
N GLY A 121 -11.39 -10.48 -15.64
CA GLY A 121 -12.22 -9.51 -16.37
C GLY A 121 -12.46 -8.21 -15.58
N GLN A 122 -11.49 -7.81 -14.75
CA GLN A 122 -11.58 -6.70 -13.78
C GLN A 122 -12.56 -6.91 -12.62
N GLN A 123 -13.14 -8.10 -12.46
CA GLN A 123 -13.95 -8.46 -11.29
C GLN A 123 -13.04 -8.92 -10.14
N GLN A 124 -13.49 -8.79 -8.89
CA GLN A 124 -12.75 -9.38 -7.77
C GLN A 124 -12.84 -10.92 -7.88
N ILE A 125 -11.76 -11.64 -7.57
CA ILE A 125 -11.75 -13.13 -7.62
C ILE A 125 -12.89 -13.74 -6.79
N GLN A 126 -13.25 -13.09 -5.67
CA GLN A 126 -14.38 -13.48 -4.83
C GLN A 126 -15.74 -13.40 -5.54
N GLU A 127 -15.97 -12.42 -6.43
CA GLU A 127 -17.21 -12.31 -7.20
C GLU A 127 -17.32 -13.41 -8.27
N VAL A 128 -16.18 -13.86 -8.80
CA VAL A 128 -16.14 -14.98 -9.77
C VAL A 128 -16.47 -16.30 -9.06
N ASP A 129 -15.90 -16.54 -7.88
CA ASP A 129 -16.19 -17.75 -7.10
C ASP A 129 -17.69 -17.82 -6.72
N ASP A 130 -18.30 -16.70 -6.31
CA ASP A 130 -19.73 -16.63 -6.00
C ASP A 130 -20.61 -16.89 -7.24
N TYR A 131 -20.20 -16.44 -8.42
CA TYR A 131 -20.91 -16.69 -9.68
C TYR A 131 -20.96 -18.19 -10.04
N TYR A 132 -19.90 -18.94 -9.76
CA TYR A 132 -19.86 -20.37 -10.00
C TYR A 132 -20.61 -21.19 -8.95
N ILE A 133 -20.70 -20.72 -7.70
CA ILE A 133 -21.48 -21.36 -6.63
C ILE A 133 -22.99 -21.18 -6.85
N ALA A 134 -23.41 -20.06 -7.44
CA ALA A 134 -24.83 -19.73 -7.66
C ALA A 134 -25.47 -20.42 -8.87
N ARG A 135 -24.75 -21.29 -9.59
CA ARG A 135 -25.29 -22.01 -10.74
C ARG A 135 -26.13 -23.20 -10.27
N PRO A 136 -27.45 -23.23 -10.45
CA PRO A 136 -28.21 -24.44 -10.26
C PRO A 136 -27.80 -25.43 -11.38
N VAL A 137 -27.38 -26.62 -10.97
CA VAL A 137 -27.29 -27.80 -11.85
C VAL A 137 -28.67 -28.23 -12.33
#